data_AF-A0AA94SA45-F1
#
_entry.id   AF-A0AA94SA45-F1
#
_cell.length_a   1.000
_cell.length_b   1.000
_cell.length_c   1.000
_cell.angle_alpha   90.00
_cell.angle_beta   90.00
_cell.angle_gamma   90.00
#
_symmetry.space_group_name_H-M   'P 1'
#
loop_
_entity.id
_entity.type
_entity.pdbx_description
1 polymer ?
#
loop_
_entity_poly.entity_id
_entity_poly.type
_entity_poly.pdbx_seq_one_letter_code
_entity_poly.pdbx_strand_id
1 'polypeptide(L)'
;MTDKERLYIKLLIFSLKRTKEFILSQYDDVLAVQMSISGQEDFYMLTFCFRSLEPDFLGETIINPELKACYRRLIQKMKQLTTSKSLYNFAKNDIDDYILQLQSQLKKISQ
;
A
#
# COMPACT_ATOMS: atom_id res chain seq x y z
N MET A 1 -6.92 -18.53 9.59
CA MET A 1 -6.78 -17.06 9.63
C MET A 1 -7.65 -16.53 10.76
N THR A 2 -7.07 -15.74 11.67
CA THR A 2 -7.76 -15.14 12.81
C THR A 2 -8.63 -13.96 12.39
N ASP A 3 -9.59 -13.55 13.23
CA ASP A 3 -10.39 -12.34 12.96
C ASP A 3 -9.54 -11.08 12.91
N LYS A 4 -8.44 -11.07 13.67
CA LYS A 4 -7.44 -10.01 13.68
C LYS A 4 -6.69 -9.92 12.35
N GLU A 5 -6.23 -11.05 11.79
CA GLU A 5 -5.64 -11.08 10.45
C GLU A 5 -6.63 -10.62 9.38
N ARG A 6 -7.89 -11.05 9.46
CA ARG A 6 -8.96 -10.56 8.57
C ARG A 6 -9.13 -9.06 8.65
N LEU A 7 -9.13 -8.49 9.85
CA LEU A 7 -9.21 -7.05 10.06
C LEU A 7 -8.01 -6.34 9.43
N TYR A 8 -6.80 -6.83 9.66
CA TYR A 8 -5.58 -6.24 9.10
C TYR A 8 -5.54 -6.29 7.57
N ILE A 9 -5.96 -7.39 6.95
CA ILE A 9 -6.06 -7.47 5.48
C ILE A 9 -7.08 -6.43 4.97
N LYS A 10 -8.23 -6.29 5.62
CA LYS A 10 -9.24 -5.28 5.25
C LYS A 10 -8.69 -3.86 5.38
N LEU A 11 -7.96 -3.56 6.46
CA LEU A 11 -7.31 -2.27 6.68
C LEU A 11 -6.27 -1.98 5.60
N LEU A 12 -5.44 -2.95 5.23
CA LEU A 12 -4.46 -2.80 4.14
C LEU A 12 -5.14 -2.51 2.79
N ILE A 13 -6.19 -3.27 2.45
CA ILE A 13 -6.97 -3.04 1.22
C ILE A 13 -7.57 -1.63 1.23
N PHE A 14 -8.15 -1.21 2.35
CA PHE A 14 -8.73 0.13 2.49
C PHE A 14 -7.67 1.22 2.29
N SER A 15 -6.53 1.12 2.98
CA SER A 15 -5.42 2.07 2.86
C SER A 15 -4.91 2.15 1.42
N LEU A 16 -4.69 1.01 0.76
CA LEU A 16 -4.26 0.95 -0.64
C LEU A 16 -5.23 1.67 -1.58
N LYS A 17 -6.55 1.45 -1.43
CA LYS A 17 -7.57 2.13 -2.25
C LYS A 17 -7.53 3.64 -2.05
N ARG A 18 -7.47 4.10 -0.80
CA ARG A 18 -7.41 5.53 -0.46
C ARG A 18 -6.14 6.19 -1.00
N THR A 19 -5.01 5.51 -0.87
CA THR A 19 -3.74 5.95 -1.45
C THR A 19 -3.83 6.08 -2.97
N LYS A 20 -4.43 5.09 -3.65
CA LYS A 20 -4.63 5.13 -5.10
C LYS A 20 -5.47 6.32 -5.52
N GLU A 21 -6.65 6.49 -4.92
CA GLU A 21 -7.57 7.60 -5.20
C GLU A 21 -6.86 8.95 -5.01
N PHE A 22 -6.15 9.10 -3.90
CA PHE A 22 -5.43 10.33 -3.59
C PHE A 22 -4.37 10.65 -4.65
N ILE A 23 -3.45 9.72 -4.95
CA ILE A 23 -2.39 9.95 -5.96
C ILE A 23 -3.00 10.29 -7.32
N LEU A 24 -3.98 9.52 -7.77
CA LEU A 24 -4.58 9.72 -9.09
C LEU A 24 -5.39 11.02 -9.18
N SER A 25 -5.93 11.51 -8.07
CA SER A 25 -6.66 12.79 -8.05
C SER A 25 -5.76 14.02 -8.08
N GLN A 26 -4.49 13.88 -7.68
CA GLN A 26 -3.51 14.96 -7.59
C GLN A 26 -2.53 14.97 -8.78
N TYR A 27 -2.49 13.91 -9.59
CA TYR A 27 -1.53 13.79 -10.67
C TYR A 27 -1.98 14.54 -11.92
N ASP A 28 -1.28 15.64 -12.22
CA ASP A 28 -1.37 16.36 -13.48
C ASP A 28 -0.06 16.16 -14.27
N ASP A 29 -0.15 15.54 -15.46
CA ASP A 29 0.97 15.26 -16.35
C ASP A 29 1.79 16.51 -16.71
N VAL A 30 1.14 17.68 -16.78
CA VAL A 30 1.78 18.96 -17.14
C VAL A 30 2.58 19.53 -15.98
N LEU A 31 2.10 19.38 -14.74
CA LEU A 31 2.77 19.85 -13.52
C LEU A 31 3.82 18.85 -13.01
N ALA A 32 3.67 17.56 -13.28
CA ALA A 32 4.58 16.51 -12.82
C ALA A 32 6.02 16.63 -13.39
N VAL A 33 6.20 17.34 -14.50
CA VAL A 33 7.53 17.67 -15.07
C VAL A 33 8.21 18.80 -14.28
N GLN A 34 7.44 19.68 -13.64
CA GLN A 34 7.93 20.88 -12.96
C GLN A 34 8.09 20.69 -11.44
N MET A 35 7.35 19.76 -10.84
CA MET A 35 7.31 19.60 -9.38
C MET A 35 8.28 18.52 -8.87
N SER A 36 9.55 18.91 -8.71
CA SER A 36 10.54 18.12 -7.96
C SER A 36 10.50 18.36 -6.43
N ILE A 37 9.67 19.30 -5.96
CA ILE A 37 9.71 19.80 -4.56
C ILE A 37 8.45 19.45 -3.74
N SER A 38 7.26 19.31 -4.35
CA SER A 38 6.03 18.94 -3.63
C SER A 38 5.85 17.45 -3.35
N GLY A 39 6.71 16.59 -3.92
CA GLY A 39 6.57 15.13 -3.77
C GLY A 39 6.64 14.65 -2.32
N GLN A 40 7.26 15.41 -1.40
CA GLN A 40 7.47 14.97 -0.02
C GLN A 40 6.16 14.67 0.74
N GLU A 41 5.11 15.46 0.60
CA GLU A 41 3.86 15.26 1.38
C GLU A 41 3.11 13.99 0.97
N ASP A 42 3.01 13.73 -0.34
CA ASP A 42 2.44 12.50 -0.88
C ASP A 42 3.24 11.26 -0.43
N PHE A 43 4.57 11.38 -0.38
CA PHE A 43 5.47 10.35 0.15
C PHE A 43 5.28 10.11 1.65
N TYR A 44 5.12 11.17 2.44
CA TYR A 44 4.89 11.05 3.89
C TYR A 44 3.56 10.38 4.19
N MET A 45 2.50 10.70 3.45
CA MET A 45 1.16 10.15 3.69
C MET A 45 1.09 8.65 3.36
N LEU A 46 1.71 8.23 2.25
CA LEU A 46 1.93 6.80 1.96
C LEU A 46 2.73 6.11 3.07
N THR A 47 3.86 6.69 3.45
CA THR A 47 4.73 6.06 4.45
C THR A 47 4.03 5.99 5.82
N PHE A 48 3.23 6.99 6.19
CA PHE A 48 2.51 7.06 7.45
C PHE A 48 1.38 6.03 7.55
N CYS A 49 0.54 5.90 6.50
CA CYS A 49 -0.58 4.96 6.49
C CYS A 49 -0.17 3.50 6.66
N PHE A 50 1.03 3.12 6.18
CA PHE A 50 1.50 1.75 6.29
C PHE A 50 2.44 1.54 7.48
N ARG A 51 3.23 2.54 7.91
CA ARG A 51 4.07 2.45 9.13
C ARG A 51 3.25 2.33 10.40
N SER A 52 2.07 2.95 10.47
CA SER A 52 1.18 2.80 11.64
C SER A 52 0.67 1.37 11.83
N LEU A 53 0.64 0.57 10.77
CA LEU A 53 0.27 -0.85 10.82
C LEU A 53 1.48 -1.76 11.10
N GLU A 54 2.72 -1.27 10.93
CA GLU A 54 3.96 -2.07 11.01
C GLU A 54 4.19 -2.76 12.36
N PRO A 55 4.01 -2.11 13.53
CA PRO A 55 4.26 -2.72 14.84
C PRO A 55 3.37 -3.94 15.08
N ASP A 56 2.10 -3.81 14.73
CA ASP A 56 1.08 -4.84 14.85
C ASP A 56 1.31 -6.00 13.87
N PHE A 57 1.79 -5.70 12.65
CA PHE A 57 1.94 -6.68 11.58
C PHE A 57 3.22 -7.51 11.67
N LEU A 58 4.33 -6.87 12.09
CA LEU A 58 5.64 -7.51 12.14
C LEU A 58 6.00 -8.01 13.55
N GLY A 59 5.44 -7.42 14.60
CA GLY A 59 5.66 -7.83 15.99
C GLY A 59 4.93 -9.13 16.37
N GLU A 60 3.83 -9.47 15.70
CA GLU A 60 3.03 -10.65 16.06
C GLU A 60 3.46 -11.91 15.33
N THR A 61 3.89 -12.92 16.09
CA THR A 61 4.29 -14.24 15.59
C THR A 61 3.16 -15.01 14.89
N ILE A 62 1.90 -14.67 15.16
CA ILE A 62 0.72 -15.42 14.73
C ILE A 62 0.28 -15.06 13.30
N ILE A 63 0.73 -13.92 12.75
CA ILE A 63 0.35 -13.51 11.40
C ILE A 63 1.01 -14.39 10.34
N ASN A 64 0.20 -14.86 9.39
CA ASN A 64 0.59 -15.70 8.27
C ASN A 64 1.87 -15.16 7.58
N PRO A 65 2.93 -15.98 7.42
CA PRO A 65 4.17 -15.60 6.75
C PRO A 65 3.99 -15.03 5.34
N GLU A 66 3.05 -15.55 4.55
CA GLU A 66 2.76 -15.05 3.20
C GLU A 66 2.23 -13.61 3.25
N LEU A 67 1.38 -13.32 4.24
CA LEU A 67 0.82 -11.99 4.43
C LEU A 67 1.91 -11.00 4.88
N LYS A 68 2.79 -11.43 5.78
CA LYS A 68 3.99 -10.65 6.15
C LYS A 68 4.90 -10.38 4.96
N ALA A 69 5.12 -11.37 4.11
CA ALA A 69 5.92 -11.21 2.89
C ALA A 69 5.27 -10.23 1.91
N CYS A 70 3.95 -10.30 1.72
CA CYS A 70 3.19 -9.36 0.92
C CYS A 70 3.35 -7.92 1.44
N TYR A 71 3.16 -7.72 2.75
CA TYR A 71 3.33 -6.42 3.39
C TYR A 71 4.77 -5.89 3.27
N ARG A 72 5.79 -6.72 3.52
CA ARG A 72 7.21 -6.33 3.35
C ARG A 72 7.52 -5.90 1.92
N ARG A 73 7.03 -6.63 0.92
CA ARG A 73 7.21 -6.27 -0.50
C ARG A 73 6.55 -4.93 -0.82
N LEU A 74 5.37 -4.68 -0.28
CA LEU A 74 4.67 -3.40 -0.45
C LEU A 74 5.49 -2.25 0.16
N ILE A 75 5.94 -2.38 1.42
CA ILE A 75 6.79 -1.37 2.07
C ILE A 75 8.08 -1.13 1.29
N GLN A 76 8.74 -2.19 0.82
CA GLN A 76 9.97 -2.08 0.04
C GLN A 76 9.72 -1.34 -1.29
N LYS A 77 8.63 -1.67 -1.99
CA LYS A 77 8.25 -0.98 -3.23
C LYS A 77 8.01 0.51 -2.96
N MET A 78 7.26 0.84 -1.90
CA MET A 78 6.98 2.21 -1.50
C MET A 78 8.25 3.02 -1.18
N LYS A 79 9.26 2.42 -0.53
CA LYS A 79 10.55 3.07 -0.26
C LYS A 79 11.34 3.42 -1.51
N GLN A 80 11.07 2.76 -2.64
CA GLN A 80 11.73 3.01 -3.93
C GLN A 80 11.00 4.05 -4.78
N LEU A 81 9.79 4.46 -4.38
CA LEU A 81 9.08 5.54 -5.05
C LEU A 81 9.73 6.85 -4.60
N THR A 82 10.33 7.59 -5.53
CA THR A 82 11.08 8.82 -5.23
C THR A 82 10.67 10.00 -6.11
N THR A 83 9.84 9.75 -7.11
CA THR A 83 9.33 10.77 -8.03
C THR A 83 7.80 10.70 -8.14
N SER A 84 7.16 11.83 -8.43
CA SER A 84 5.70 11.89 -8.69
C SER A 84 5.29 10.95 -9.83
N LYS A 85 6.11 10.80 -10.87
CA LYS A 85 5.90 9.84 -11.95
C LYS A 85 5.95 8.38 -11.46
N SER A 86 6.90 8.04 -10.58
CA SER A 86 6.96 6.69 -9.99
C SER A 86 5.77 6.40 -9.06
N LEU A 87 5.31 7.41 -8.30
CA LEU A 87 4.10 7.31 -7.46
C LEU A 87 2.86 7.08 -8.30
N TYR A 88 2.68 7.85 -9.38
CA TYR A 88 1.57 7.68 -10.30
C TYR A 88 1.56 6.30 -10.94
N ASN A 89 2.71 5.84 -11.46
CA ASN A 89 2.82 4.51 -12.05
C ASN A 89 2.50 3.41 -11.04
N PHE A 90 2.95 3.55 -9.80
CA PHE A 90 2.60 2.63 -8.72
C PHE A 90 1.10 2.62 -8.44
N ALA A 91 0.47 3.78 -8.31
CA ALA A 91 -0.97 3.88 -8.08
C ALA A 91 -1.79 3.31 -9.23
N LYS A 92 -1.38 3.57 -10.47
CA LYS A 92 -2.08 3.16 -11.67
C LYS A 92 -1.97 1.66 -11.94
N ASN A 93 -0.78 1.09 -11.77
CA ASN A 93 -0.48 -0.25 -12.27
C ASN A 93 -0.29 -1.29 -11.16
N ASP A 94 0.26 -0.92 -10.00
CA ASP A 94 0.73 -1.90 -9.01
C ASP A 94 -0.28 -2.12 -7.87
N ILE A 95 -1.01 -1.07 -7.44
CA ILE A 95 -1.90 -1.15 -6.27
C ILE A 95 -2.99 -2.23 -6.44
N ASP A 96 -3.57 -2.36 -7.63
CA ASP A 96 -4.65 -3.33 -7.86
C ASP A 96 -4.16 -4.77 -7.71
N ASP A 97 -2.92 -5.07 -8.10
CA ASP A 97 -2.33 -6.39 -7.92
C ASP A 97 -2.16 -6.75 -6.44
N TYR A 98 -1.72 -5.79 -5.62
CA TYR A 98 -1.65 -5.99 -4.16
C TYR A 98 -3.04 -6.22 -3.56
N ILE A 99 -4.05 -5.45 -4.00
CA ILE A 99 -5.43 -5.63 -3.55
C ILE A 99 -5.95 -7.02 -3.93
N LEU A 100 -5.72 -7.47 -5.16
CA LEU A 100 -6.15 -8.80 -5.63
C LEU A 100 -5.47 -9.93 -4.83
N GLN A 101 -4.17 -9.80 -4.55
CA GLN A 101 -3.45 -10.76 -3.70
C GLN A 101 -4.05 -10.83 -2.29
N LEU A 102 -4.30 -9.68 -1.66
CA LEU A 102 -4.91 -9.60 -0.33
C LEU A 102 -6.34 -10.14 -0.31
N GLN A 103 -7.15 -9.86 -1.33
CA GLN A 103 -8.50 -10.40 -1.49
C GLN A 103 -8.50 -11.92 -1.70
N SER A 104 -7.53 -12.44 -2.44
CA SER A 104 -7.35 -13.88 -2.61
C SER A 104 -7.08 -14.58 -1.27
N GLN A 105 -6.24 -13.99 -0.42
CA GLN A 105 -5.98 -14.48 0.94
C GLN A 105 -7.23 -14.48 1.83
N LEU A 106 -8.13 -13.49 1.67
CA LEU A 106 -9.44 -13.51 2.33
C LEU A 106 -10.36 -14.63 1.81
N LYS A 107 -10.37 -14.88 0.50
CA LYS A 107 -11.27 -15.83 -0.17
C LYS A 107 -10.88 -17.30 0.01
N LYS A 108 -9.59 -17.61 0.09
CA LYS A 108 -9.06 -18.97 0.31
C LYS A 108 -9.59 -19.67 1.59
N ILE A 109 -10.36 -18.96 2.42
CA ILE A 109 -10.79 -19.39 3.76
C ILE A 109 -12.32 -19.42 3.86
N SER A 110 -13.05 -19.02 2.81
CA SER A 110 -14.51 -19.21 2.70
C SER A 110 -14.90 -20.53 2.01
N GLN A 111 -13.92 -21.38 1.70
CA GLN A 111 -14.05 -22.76 1.23
C GLN A 111 -13.41 -23.67 2.27
#